data_AF-A0A519JTD9-F1
#
_entry.id   AF-A0A519JTD9-F1
#
_cell.length_a   1.000
_cell.length_b   1.000
_cell.length_c   1.000
_cell.angle_alpha   90.00
_cell.angle_beta   90.00
_cell.angle_gamma   90.00
#
_symmetry.space_group_name_H-M   'P 1'
#
loop_
_entity.id
_entity.type
_entity.pdbx_description
1 polymer ?
#
loop_
_entity_poly.entity_id
_entity_poly.type
_entity_poly.pdbx_seq_one_letter_code
_entity_poly.pdbx_strand_id
1 'polypeptide(L)' 'MRAVLSKAPGGPETLVVEEVLDPRPQKGEVVIEVKAIGVNFPDTLIIEDKYQFKPQRPFSPGGEV' A
#
# COMPACT_ATOMS: atom_id res chain seq x y z
N MET A 1 6.43 8.12 -9.09
CA MET A 1 7.05 6.95 -8.41
C MET A 1 6.25 5.68 -8.73
N ARG A 2 6.92 4.52 -8.71
CA ARG A 2 6.23 3.23 -8.79
C ARG A 2 5.61 2.85 -7.44
N ALA A 3 4.37 2.37 -7.47
CA ALA A 3 3.68 1.87 -6.29
C ALA A 3 2.96 0.55 -6.60
N VAL A 4 2.85 -0.31 -5.59
CA VAL A 4 1.98 -1.50 -5.61
C VAL A 4 0.60 -1.07 -5.14
N LEU A 5 -0.47 -1.42 -5.86
CA LEU A 5 -1.83 -1.01 -5.53
C LEU A 5 -2.76 -2.22 -5.44
N SER A 6 -3.61 -2.25 -4.40
CA SER A 6 -4.79 -3.10 -4.34
C SER A 6 -5.96 -2.36 -4.96
N LYS A 7 -6.41 -2.84 -6.14
CA LYS A 7 -7.59 -2.30 -6.86
C LYS A 7 -8.82 -3.20 -6.75
N ALA A 8 -8.62 -4.49 -6.49
CA ALA A 8 -9.66 -5.45 -6.18
C ALA A 8 -9.26 -6.26 -4.93
N PRO A 9 -10.22 -6.82 -4.19
CA PRO A 9 -9.92 -7.80 -3.15
C PRO A 9 -9.34 -9.09 -3.74
N GLY A 10 -8.37 -9.68 -3.05
CA GLY A 10 -7.79 -10.98 -3.40
C GLY A 10 -6.37 -11.14 -2.89
N GLY A 11 -5.71 -12.22 -3.31
CA GLY A 11 -4.33 -12.48 -2.95
C GLY A 11 -3.34 -11.57 -3.70
N PRO A 12 -2.02 -11.76 -3.48
CA PRO A 12 -0.97 -10.96 -4.11
C PRO A 12 -1.05 -10.90 -5.64
N GLU A 13 -1.61 -11.91 -6.29
CA GLU A 13 -1.84 -11.97 -7.74
C GLU A 13 -2.79 -10.90 -8.28
N THR A 14 -3.60 -10.28 -7.40
CA THR A 14 -4.51 -9.19 -7.75
C THR A 14 -3.88 -7.80 -7.65
N LEU A 15 -2.66 -7.72 -7.10
CA LEU A 15 -1.92 -6.46 -6.97
C LEU A 15 -1.35 -6.01 -8.31
N VAL A 16 -1.40 -4.70 -8.54
CA VAL A 16 -0.83 -4.09 -9.75
C VAL A 16 0.31 -3.14 -9.38
N VAL A 17 1.32 -3.07 -10.22
CA VAL A 17 2.38 -2.06 -10.10
C VAL A 17 2.13 -0.96 -11.12
N GLU A 18 1.99 0.28 -10.64
CA GLU A 18 1.69 1.44 -11.49
C GLU A 18 2.60 2.62 -11.17
N GLU A 19 2.75 3.52 -12.13
CA GLU A 19 3.34 4.84 -11.90
C GLU A 19 2.26 5.76 -11.32
N VAL A 20 2.57 6.37 -10.18
CA VAL A 20 1.73 7.36 -9.51
C VAL A 20 2.50 8.67 -9.34
N LEU A 21 1.77 9.77 -9.10
CA LEU A 21 2.40 11.05 -8.80
C LEU A 21 3.22 10.96 -7.50
N ASP A 22 4.36 11.62 -7.49
CA ASP A 22 5.17 11.70 -6.27
C ASP A 22 4.40 12.48 -5.19
N PRO A 23 4.39 11.98 -3.94
CA PRO A 23 3.71 12.66 -2.85
C PRO A 23 4.39 14.01 -2.59
N ARG A 24 3.58 15.01 -2.24
CA ARG A 24 4.06 16.32 -1.80
C ARG A 24 3.67 16.50 -0.34
N PRO A 25 4.63 16.76 0.56
CA PRO A 25 4.33 16.87 1.98
C PRO A 25 3.56 18.16 2.26
N GLN A 26 2.59 18.09 3.16
CA GLN A 26 1.97 19.26 3.78
C GLN A 26 2.79 19.73 4.99
N LYS A 27 2.32 20.80 5.65
CA LYS A 27 2.97 21.33 6.85
C LYS A 27 2.95 20.26 7.96
N GLY A 28 4.13 19.84 8.39
CA GLY A 28 4.31 18.83 9.45
C GLY A 28 4.50 17.41 8.94
N GLU A 29 4.53 17.20 7.63
CA GLU A 29 4.77 15.89 7.01
C GLU A 29 6.18 15.81 6.41
N VAL A 30 6.65 14.59 6.18
CA VAL A 30 7.90 14.31 5.48
C VAL A 30 7.64 13.31 4.34
N VAL A 31 8.44 13.41 3.27
CA VAL A 31 8.47 12.40 2.22
C VAL A 31 9.70 11.53 2.42
N ILE A 32 9.49 10.21 2.45
CA ILE A 32 10.54 9.22 2.65
C ILE A 32 10.80 8.53 1.32
N GLU A 33 12.07 8.46 0.91
CA GLU A 33 12.49 7.60 -0.20
C GLU A 33 12.61 6.16 0.30
N VAL A 34 11.54 5.38 0.12
CA VAL A 34 11.47 4.00 0.58
C VAL A 34 12.46 3.12 -0.19
N LYS A 35 13.43 2.53 0.52
CA LYS A 35 14.43 1.60 -0.06
C LYS A 35 14.06 0.14 0.14
N ALA A 36 13.31 -0.17 1.19
CA ALA A 36 12.82 -1.50 1.54
C ALA A 36 11.56 -1.38 2.39
N ILE A 37 10.77 -2.44 2.45
CA ILE A 37 9.62 -2.58 3.34
C ILE A 37 9.59 -3.99 3.94
N GLY A 38 8.97 -4.12 5.11
CA GLY A 38 8.61 -5.43 5.66
C GLY A 38 7.39 -6.01 4.96
N VAL A 39 7.31 -7.34 4.93
CA VAL A 39 6.12 -8.08 4.47
C VAL A 39 5.64 -8.92 5.64
N ASN A 40 4.40 -8.67 6.06
CA ASN A 40 3.83 -9.27 7.26
C ASN A 40 2.51 -9.99 6.94
N PHE A 41 2.10 -10.91 7.82
CA PHE A 41 0.84 -11.64 7.66
C PHE A 41 -0.41 -10.74 7.60
N PRO A 42 -0.53 -9.63 8.37
CA PRO A 42 -1.68 -8.73 8.25
C PRO A 42 -1.83 -8.11 6.87
N ASP A 43 -0.74 -7.94 6.11
CA ASP A 43 -0.81 -7.36 4.76
C ASP A 43 -1.67 -8.24 3.83
N THR A 44 -1.58 -9.57 3.96
CA THR A 44 -2.42 -10.50 3.17
C THR A 44 -3.89 -10.42 3.59
N LEU A 45 -4.16 -10.30 4.89
CA LEU A 45 -5.53 -10.14 5.40
C LEU A 45 -6.16 -8.81 4.94
N ILE A 46 -5.38 -7.74 4.84
CA ILE A 46 -5.84 -6.42 4.41
C ILE A 46 -6.22 -6.44 2.93
N ILE A 47 -5.37 -7.00 2.06
CA ILE A 47 -5.66 -7.05 0.61
C ILE A 47 -6.84 -7.98 0.28
N GLU A 48 -7.10 -8.99 1.13
CA GLU A 48 -8.22 -9.92 1.02
C GLU A 48 -9.52 -9.43 1.71
N ASP A 49 -9.55 -8.24 2.31
CA ASP A 49 -10.68 -7.71 3.13
C ASP A 49 -11.06 -8.58 4.34
N LYS A 50 -10.13 -9.40 4.83
CA LYS A 50 -10.29 -10.28 5.99
C LYS A 50 -9.81 -9.65 7.30
N TYR A 51 -9.13 -8.50 7.24
CA TYR A 51 -8.69 -7.78 8.43
C TYR A 51 -9.81 -6.91 9.04
N GLN A 52 -9.63 -6.51 10.30
CA GLN A 52 -10.60 -5.64 11.01
C GLN A 52 -10.67 -4.25 10.36
N PHE A 53 -9.52 -3.71 9.99
CA PHE A 53 -9.39 -2.47 9.23
C PHE A 53 -9.39 -2.76 7.74
N LYS A 54 -10.23 -2.04 6.98
CA LYS A 54 -10.43 -2.21 5.54
C LYS A 54 -10.26 -0.86 4.84
N PRO A 55 -9.06 -0.55 4.31
CA PRO A 55 -8.84 0.68 3.58
C PRO A 55 -9.73 0.78 2.34
N GLN A 56 -10.12 2.00 1.96
CA GLN A 56 -10.83 2.20 0.71
C GLN A 56 -9.88 1.99 -0.47
N ARG A 57 -10.29 1.19 -1.46
CA ARG A 57 -9.51 0.98 -2.69
C ARG A 57 -9.68 2.17 -3.66
N PRO A 58 -8.64 2.50 -4.45
CA PRO A 58 -7.32 1.88 -4.45
C PRO A 58 -6.45 2.34 -3.27
N PHE A 59 -5.64 1.44 -2.72
CA PHE A 59 -4.63 1.76 -1.71
C PHE A 59 -3.32 1.01 -1.95
N SER A 60 -2.22 1.54 -1.42
CA SER A 60 -0.93 0.83 -1.36
C SER A 60 -0.87 0.01 -0.06
N PRO A 61 -0.69 -1.33 -0.12
CA PRO A 61 -0.48 -2.14 1.09
C PRO A 61 0.90 -1.87 1.70
N GLY A 62 1.08 -2.27 2.97
CA GLY A 62 2.30 -2.07 3.76
C GLY A 62 2.09 -1.13 4.96
N GLY A 63 2.55 -1.56 6.13
CA GLY A 63 2.44 -0.80 7.39
C GLY A 63 3.78 -0.26 7.92
N GLU A 64 4.88 -0.48 7.20
CA GLU A 64 6.26 -0.20 7.64
C GLU A 64 7.04 0.50 6.51
N VAL A 65 7.96 1.42 6.87
CA VAL A 65 8.84 2.19 5.96
C VAL A 65 10.23 2.38 6.55
#